data_AF-A0A8T2AT91-F1
#
_entry.id   AF-A0A8T2AT91-F1
#
_cell.length_a   1.000
_cell.length_b   1.000
_cell.length_c   1.000
_cell.angle_alpha   90.00
_cell.angle_beta   90.00
_cell.angle_gamma   90.00
#
_symmetry.space_group_name_H-M   'P 1'
#
loop_
_entity.id
_entity.type
_entity.pdbx_description
1 polymer ?
#
loop_
_entity_poly.entity_id
_entity_poly.type
_entity_poly.pdbx_seq_one_letter_code
_entity_poly.pdbx_strand_id
1 'polypeptide(L)'
;MVTGVASPMAERLKEEGNNCFKKERFGAAIDAYTEAIALSPNVPAYWTNRALCHMKRKDWTKVEEDCRKAIQLVHNSVKAHYMLGLALLQKKEYTDGVKELQRALDLGRSSNPTGYMVEEIWEELSKAKYMEWELVSARRSWELSSLKETCEAALNQQCALDMSRTEESSDEAYIAHTERLKALERVFEKAAEEDKPTEVPGYLCCNITLEIFRDPVISPSGVTYERAAILEHLKKVGKFDPITREKIDPSKLVPNLAIKEAVAAYLEKHVWAYKLGC
;
A
#
# COMPACT_ATOMS: atom_id res chain seq x y z
N MET A 1 28.70 -2.86 17.50
CA MET A 1 27.70 -3.89 17.11
C MET A 1 28.33 -5.24 17.29
N VAL A 2 27.90 -5.99 18.31
CA VAL A 2 28.36 -7.38 18.51
C VAL A 2 27.50 -8.24 17.59
N THR A 3 28.00 -8.55 16.40
CA THR A 3 27.44 -9.66 15.62
C THR A 3 27.74 -10.92 16.41
N GLY A 4 26.73 -11.44 17.13
CA GLY A 4 26.87 -12.65 17.92
C GLY A 4 27.37 -13.78 17.02
N VAL A 5 28.57 -14.29 17.30
CA VAL A 5 29.12 -15.43 16.57
C VAL A 5 28.20 -16.61 16.87
N ALA A 6 27.52 -17.10 15.84
CA ALA A 6 26.63 -18.24 15.95
C ALA A 6 27.43 -19.47 16.40
N SER A 7 26.91 -20.21 17.38
CA SER A 7 27.48 -21.51 17.74
C SER A 7 27.46 -22.43 16.50
N PRO A 8 28.50 -23.23 16.22
CA PRO A 8 28.49 -24.20 15.13
C PRO A 8 27.28 -25.13 15.17
N MET A 9 26.80 -25.45 16.38
CA MET A 9 25.58 -26.24 16.58
C MET A 9 24.31 -25.48 16.16
N ALA A 10 24.22 -24.18 16.45
CA ALA A 10 23.10 -23.34 16.03
C ALA A 10 23.03 -23.20 14.50
N GLU A 11 24.19 -23.09 13.84
CA GLU A 11 24.25 -23.07 12.37
C GLU A 11 23.79 -24.39 11.73
N ARG A 12 24.15 -25.53 12.32
CA ARG A 12 23.65 -26.84 11.88
C ARG A 12 22.13 -26.96 12.03
N LEU A 13 21.58 -26.50 13.15
CA LEU A 13 20.14 -26.47 13.39
C LEU A 13 19.42 -25.54 12.41
N LYS A 14 20.02 -24.39 12.07
CA LYS A 14 19.51 -23.50 11.01
C LYS A 14 19.48 -24.23 9.66
N GLU A 15 20.53 -24.97 9.30
CA GLU A 15 20.57 -25.75 8.05
C GLU A 15 19.53 -26.88 8.03
N GLU A 16 19.33 -27.56 9.16
CA GLU A 16 18.27 -28.55 9.32
C GLU A 16 16.88 -27.92 9.16
N GLY A 17 16.63 -26.79 9.82
CA GLY A 17 15.41 -26.01 9.65
C GLY A 17 15.17 -25.58 8.21
N ASN A 18 16.22 -25.14 7.49
CA ASN A 18 16.16 -24.81 6.07
C ASN A 18 15.77 -26.03 5.22
N ASN A 19 16.33 -27.20 5.52
CA ASN A 19 16.02 -28.44 4.81
C ASN A 19 14.58 -28.92 5.09
N CYS A 20 14.10 -28.81 6.33
CA CYS A 20 12.70 -29.10 6.65
C CYS A 20 11.75 -28.12 5.98
N PHE A 21 12.10 -26.83 5.92
CA PHE A 21 11.30 -25.81 5.23
C PHE A 21 11.17 -26.10 3.73
N LYS A 22 12.27 -26.47 3.05
CA LYS A 22 12.26 -26.88 1.63
C LYS A 22 11.39 -28.11 1.37
N LYS A 23 11.25 -29.00 2.36
CA LYS A 23 10.38 -30.18 2.31
C LYS A 23 8.95 -29.88 2.78
N GLU A 24 8.59 -28.61 2.97
CA GLU A 24 7.29 -28.15 3.49
C GLU A 24 6.93 -28.70 4.89
N ARG A 25 7.91 -29.21 5.64
CA ARG A 25 7.74 -29.71 7.01
C ARG A 25 7.88 -28.54 7.99
N PHE A 26 6.92 -27.63 7.96
CA PHE A 26 7.01 -26.36 8.72
C PHE A 26 7.08 -26.55 10.24
N GLY A 27 6.43 -27.58 10.79
CA GLY A 27 6.52 -27.89 12.23
C GLY A 27 7.96 -28.21 12.65
N ALA A 28 8.57 -29.21 11.99
CA ALA A 28 9.96 -29.59 12.26
C ALA A 28 10.95 -28.45 11.99
N ALA A 29 10.68 -27.60 11.00
CA ALA A 29 11.51 -26.41 10.75
C ALA A 29 11.43 -25.40 11.91
N ILE A 30 10.23 -25.17 12.46
CA ILE A 30 10.02 -24.31 13.64
C ILE A 30 10.79 -24.84 14.84
N ASP A 31 10.74 -26.15 15.09
CA ASP A 31 11.44 -26.79 16.21
C ASP A 31 12.96 -26.58 16.08
N ALA A 32 13.53 -26.89 14.91
CA ALA A 32 14.95 -26.69 14.64
C ALA A 32 15.40 -25.22 14.78
N TYR A 33 14.63 -24.26 14.27
CA TYR A 33 14.94 -22.84 14.47
C TYR A 33 14.78 -22.40 15.93
N THR A 34 13.84 -22.98 16.67
CA THR A 34 13.64 -22.66 18.09
C THR A 34 14.82 -23.14 18.92
N GLU A 35 15.36 -24.33 18.63
CA GLU A 35 16.60 -24.81 19.24
C GLU A 35 17.81 -23.92 18.85
N ALA A 36 17.90 -23.51 17.57
CA ALA A 36 18.95 -22.59 17.14
C ALA A 36 18.90 -21.23 17.87
N ILE A 37 17.68 -20.69 18.08
CA ILE A 37 17.44 -19.47 18.86
C ILE A 37 17.84 -19.66 20.33
N ALA A 38 17.52 -20.82 20.93
CA ALA A 38 17.91 -21.11 22.32
C ALA A 38 19.43 -21.13 22.51
N LEU A 39 20.18 -21.63 21.52
CA LEU A 39 21.64 -21.64 21.54
C LEU A 39 22.28 -20.30 21.21
N SER A 40 21.64 -19.50 20.35
CA SER A 40 22.21 -18.25 19.83
C SER A 40 21.10 -17.24 19.53
N PRO A 41 20.53 -16.57 20.57
CA PRO A 41 19.34 -15.73 20.42
C PRO A 41 19.60 -14.41 19.69
N ASN A 42 20.86 -13.99 19.58
CA ASN A 42 21.26 -12.72 18.97
C ASN A 42 21.45 -12.78 17.45
N VAL A 43 21.03 -13.88 16.80
CA VAL A 43 21.13 -14.06 15.34
C VAL A 43 19.76 -13.78 14.68
N PRO A 44 19.57 -12.62 14.01
CA PRO A 44 18.27 -12.23 13.45
C PRO A 44 17.72 -13.20 12.39
N ALA A 45 18.61 -13.87 11.66
CA ALA A 45 18.24 -14.81 10.61
C ALA A 45 17.34 -15.93 11.12
N TYR A 46 17.59 -16.45 12.33
CA TYR A 46 16.80 -17.55 12.90
C TYR A 46 15.37 -17.11 13.19
N TRP A 47 15.19 -15.91 13.76
CA TRP A 47 13.89 -15.30 13.99
C TRP A 47 13.11 -15.11 12.69
N THR A 48 13.73 -14.50 11.67
CA THR A 48 13.04 -14.30 10.38
C THR A 48 12.73 -15.61 9.63
N ASN A 49 13.54 -16.65 9.81
CA ASN A 49 13.29 -17.95 9.20
C ASN A 49 12.18 -18.73 9.92
N ARG A 50 12.10 -18.63 11.25
CA ARG A 50 10.99 -19.18 12.03
C ARG A 50 9.69 -18.42 11.75
N ALA A 51 9.73 -17.10 11.68
CA ALA A 51 8.61 -16.26 11.26
C ALA A 51 8.07 -16.70 9.89
N LEU A 52 8.94 -17.05 8.93
CA LEU A 52 8.52 -17.49 7.60
C LEU A 52 7.78 -18.83 7.66
N CYS A 53 8.18 -19.73 8.57
CA CYS A 53 7.44 -20.96 8.82
C CYS A 53 6.07 -20.68 9.44
N HIS A 54 5.98 -19.72 10.37
CA HIS A 54 4.71 -19.29 10.97
C HIS A 54 3.79 -18.65 9.91
N MET A 55 4.31 -17.85 8.98
CA MET A 55 3.54 -17.30 7.86
C MET A 55 2.94 -18.40 7.00
N LYS A 56 3.71 -19.45 6.66
CA LYS A 56 3.19 -20.60 5.89
C LYS A 56 2.08 -21.36 6.63
N ARG A 57 2.10 -21.34 7.97
CA ARG A 57 1.04 -21.88 8.83
C ARG A 57 -0.09 -20.87 9.15
N LYS A 58 -0.01 -19.64 8.65
CA LYS A 58 -0.93 -18.52 8.94
C LYS A 58 -1.05 -18.16 10.43
N ASP A 59 -0.01 -18.43 11.20
CA ASP A 59 0.08 -18.08 12.63
C ASP A 59 0.64 -16.66 12.79
N TRP A 60 -0.16 -15.66 12.42
CA TRP A 60 0.27 -14.27 12.27
C TRP A 60 0.76 -13.63 13.58
N THR A 61 0.22 -14.05 14.73
CA THR A 61 0.68 -13.59 16.05
C THR A 61 2.14 -13.94 16.28
N LYS A 62 2.55 -15.17 15.97
CA LYS A 62 3.96 -15.58 16.10
C LYS A 62 4.87 -14.96 15.05
N VAL A 63 4.36 -14.71 13.85
CA VAL A 63 5.11 -13.95 12.82
C VAL A 63 5.46 -12.57 13.36
N GLU A 64 4.49 -11.87 13.95
CA GLU A 64 4.70 -10.55 14.54
C GLU A 64 5.74 -10.59 15.67
N GLU A 65 5.60 -11.52 16.62
CA GLU A 65 6.55 -11.67 17.73
C GLU A 65 7.99 -11.88 17.23
N ASP A 66 8.19 -12.81 16.30
CA ASP A 66 9.50 -13.14 15.75
C ASP A 66 10.08 -11.98 14.92
N CYS A 67 9.25 -11.30 14.12
CA CYS A 67 9.70 -10.16 13.32
C CYS A 67 10.07 -8.96 14.18
N ARG A 68 9.29 -8.65 15.23
CA ARG A 68 9.63 -7.60 16.20
C ARG A 68 10.96 -7.92 16.90
N LYS A 69 11.22 -9.19 17.25
CA LYS A 69 12.52 -9.61 17.79
C LYS A 69 13.66 -9.46 16.78
N ALA A 70 13.45 -9.85 15.53
CA ALA A 70 14.44 -9.65 14.48
C ALA A 70 14.78 -8.16 14.25
N ILE A 71 13.78 -7.28 14.28
CA ILE A 71 13.94 -5.81 14.15
C ILE A 71 14.69 -5.23 15.35
N GLN A 72 14.42 -5.71 16.58
CA GLN A 72 15.17 -5.30 17.78
C GLN A 72 16.67 -5.62 17.66
N LEU A 73 17.02 -6.72 17.00
CA LEU A 73 18.42 -7.12 16.78
C LEU A 73 19.05 -6.37 15.60
N VAL A 74 18.32 -6.23 14.49
CA VAL A 74 18.75 -5.51 13.27
C VAL A 74 17.61 -4.63 12.77
N HIS A 75 17.71 -3.35 13.08
CA HIS A 75 16.69 -2.33 12.79
C HIS A 75 16.50 -2.03 11.29
N ASN A 76 17.42 -2.46 10.42
CA ASN A 76 17.37 -2.22 8.97
C ASN A 76 17.08 -3.50 8.18
N SER A 77 16.43 -4.49 8.79
CA SER A 77 16.10 -5.76 8.13
C SER A 77 14.87 -5.60 7.22
N VAL A 78 15.08 -5.50 5.92
CA VAL A 78 14.00 -5.41 4.91
C VAL A 78 13.00 -6.56 5.07
N LYS A 79 13.51 -7.79 5.20
CA LYS A 79 12.69 -9.00 5.33
C LYS A 79 11.83 -8.99 6.60
N ALA A 80 12.38 -8.53 7.73
CA ALA A 80 11.63 -8.50 8.98
C ALA A 80 10.52 -7.44 8.96
N HIS A 81 10.78 -6.24 8.44
CA HIS A 81 9.76 -5.20 8.26
C HIS A 81 8.67 -5.65 7.28
N TYR A 82 9.04 -6.28 6.16
CA TYR A 82 8.08 -6.80 5.18
C TYR A 82 7.14 -7.85 5.80
N MET A 83 7.70 -8.85 6.48
CA MET A 83 6.92 -9.93 7.09
C MET A 83 6.07 -9.44 8.27
N LEU A 84 6.56 -8.46 9.04
CA LEU A 84 5.78 -7.79 10.08
C LEU A 84 4.59 -7.04 9.48
N GLY A 85 4.83 -6.26 8.43
CA GLY A 85 3.77 -5.56 7.70
C GLY A 85 2.67 -6.51 7.25
N LEU A 86 3.04 -7.61 6.58
CA LEU A 86 2.07 -8.64 6.16
C LEU A 86 1.30 -9.25 7.33
N ALA A 87 1.96 -9.54 8.45
CA ALA A 87 1.29 -10.10 9.63
C ALA A 87 0.24 -9.12 10.20
N LEU A 88 0.58 -7.83 10.27
CA LEU A 88 -0.34 -6.78 10.74
C LEU A 88 -1.55 -6.61 9.82
N LEU A 89 -1.35 -6.66 8.49
CA LEU A 89 -2.47 -6.62 7.54
C LEU A 89 -3.43 -7.81 7.72
N GLN A 90 -2.89 -9.01 7.95
CA GLN A 90 -3.72 -10.20 8.19
C GLN A 90 -4.48 -10.13 9.53
N LYS A 91 -3.94 -9.39 10.50
CA LYS A 91 -4.61 -9.04 11.75
C LYS A 91 -5.56 -7.84 11.63
N LYS A 92 -5.70 -7.25 10.43
CA LYS A 92 -6.49 -6.04 10.12
C LYS A 92 -5.98 -4.76 10.82
N GLU A 93 -4.72 -4.75 11.21
CA GLU A 93 -4.02 -3.57 11.74
C GLU A 93 -3.38 -2.81 10.58
N TYR A 94 -4.23 -2.24 9.71
CA TYR A 94 -3.80 -1.66 8.42
C TYR A 94 -2.80 -0.51 8.57
N THR A 95 -3.05 0.41 9.50
CA THR A 95 -2.22 1.60 9.76
C THR A 95 -0.78 1.24 10.08
N ASP A 96 -0.58 0.27 10.97
CA ASP A 96 0.75 -0.18 11.38
C ASP A 96 1.37 -1.09 10.31
N GLY A 97 0.57 -1.91 9.63
CA GLY A 97 1.01 -2.70 8.48
C GLY A 97 1.59 -1.84 7.35
N VAL A 98 0.90 -0.75 6.99
CA VAL A 98 1.36 0.23 5.97
C VAL A 98 2.69 0.87 6.37
N LYS A 99 2.86 1.25 7.65
CA LYS A 99 4.13 1.84 8.14
C LYS A 99 5.30 0.86 7.98
N GLU A 100 5.11 -0.40 8.37
CA GLU A 100 6.15 -1.42 8.31
C GLU A 100 6.51 -1.80 6.86
N LEU A 101 5.51 -1.91 5.98
CA LEU A 101 5.73 -2.11 4.54
C LEU A 101 6.44 -0.91 3.88
N GLN A 102 6.06 0.32 4.24
CA GLN A 102 6.75 1.53 3.76
C GLN A 102 8.22 1.51 4.21
N ARG A 103 8.48 1.14 5.46
CA ARG A 103 9.86 1.02 5.98
C ARG A 103 10.64 -0.06 5.24
N ALA A 104 10.03 -1.22 4.97
CA ALA A 104 10.64 -2.27 4.18
C ALA A 104 10.99 -1.79 2.77
N LEU A 105 10.10 -1.02 2.14
CA LEU A 105 10.30 -0.48 0.79
C LEU A 105 11.46 0.52 0.75
N ASP A 106 11.53 1.43 1.70
CA ASP A 106 12.59 2.45 1.78
C ASP A 106 13.98 1.82 1.98
N LEU A 107 14.05 0.80 2.85
CA LEU A 107 15.26 0.03 3.09
C LEU A 107 15.64 -0.82 1.87
N GLY A 108 14.66 -1.45 1.22
CA GLY A 108 14.85 -2.25 0.01
C GLY A 108 15.40 -1.42 -1.15
N ARG A 109 14.81 -0.23 -1.37
CA ARG A 109 15.29 0.74 -2.37
C ARG A 109 16.70 1.25 -2.08
N SER A 110 17.05 1.44 -0.82
CA SER A 110 18.41 1.87 -0.44
C SER A 110 19.45 0.78 -0.66
N SER A 111 19.07 -0.50 -0.51
CA SER A 111 20.00 -1.64 -0.66
C SER A 111 20.11 -2.16 -2.09
N ASN A 112 18.99 -2.33 -2.79
CA ASN A 112 18.92 -2.84 -4.15
C ASN A 112 17.62 -2.34 -4.82
N PRO A 113 17.65 -1.14 -5.45
CA PRO A 113 16.47 -0.52 -6.05
C PRO A 113 15.72 -1.38 -7.06
N THR A 114 16.42 -2.27 -7.77
CA THR A 114 15.87 -3.12 -8.83
C THR A 114 15.64 -4.57 -8.38
N GLY A 115 15.67 -4.84 -7.07
CA GLY A 115 15.41 -6.17 -6.53
C GLY A 115 13.95 -6.58 -6.66
N TYR A 116 13.67 -7.84 -7.00
CA TYR A 116 12.30 -8.39 -7.08
C TYR A 116 11.46 -8.14 -5.81
N MET A 117 12.13 -8.11 -4.65
CA MET A 117 11.50 -7.87 -3.36
C MET A 117 10.96 -6.44 -3.24
N VAL A 118 11.52 -5.45 -3.95
CA VAL A 118 11.04 -4.06 -3.93
C VAL A 118 9.67 -3.95 -4.62
N GLU A 119 9.51 -4.63 -5.76
CA GLU A 119 8.22 -4.70 -6.46
C GLU A 119 7.17 -5.43 -5.63
N GLU A 120 7.52 -6.59 -5.06
CA GLU A 120 6.63 -7.36 -4.19
C GLU A 120 6.18 -6.54 -2.96
N ILE A 121 7.11 -5.86 -2.29
CA ILE A 121 6.78 -4.98 -1.15
C ILE A 121 5.86 -3.84 -1.60
N TRP A 122 6.12 -3.23 -2.75
CA TRP A 122 5.30 -2.13 -3.24
C TRP A 122 3.87 -2.60 -3.57
N GLU A 123 3.70 -3.77 -4.19
CA GLU A 123 2.38 -4.31 -4.49
C GLU A 123 1.57 -4.55 -3.21
N GLU A 124 2.18 -5.14 -2.20
CA GLU A 124 1.53 -5.35 -0.90
C GLU A 124 1.24 -4.02 -0.17
N LEU A 125 2.15 -3.05 -0.25
CA LEU A 125 1.95 -1.71 0.30
C LEU A 125 0.78 -0.98 -0.37
N SER A 126 0.68 -1.06 -1.70
CA SER A 126 -0.40 -0.44 -2.46
C SER A 126 -1.75 -1.06 -2.11
N LYS A 127 -1.84 -2.39 -2.04
CA LYS A 127 -3.04 -3.09 -1.55
C LYS A 127 -3.40 -2.65 -0.14
N ALA A 128 -2.41 -2.56 0.75
CA ALA A 128 -2.61 -2.15 2.14
C ALA A 128 -3.16 -0.73 2.25
N LYS A 129 -2.57 0.23 1.53
CA LYS A 129 -3.04 1.63 1.49
C LYS A 129 -4.44 1.74 0.92
N TYR A 130 -4.74 0.98 -0.13
CA TYR A 130 -6.10 0.93 -0.67
C TYR A 130 -7.11 0.37 0.34
N MET A 131 -6.80 -0.74 1.02
CA MET A 131 -7.68 -1.32 2.04
C MET A 131 -7.89 -0.39 3.25
N GLU A 132 -6.82 0.29 3.69
CA GLU A 132 -6.91 1.30 4.74
C GLU A 132 -7.84 2.45 4.31
N TRP A 133 -7.64 2.98 3.10
CA TRP A 133 -8.51 4.01 2.55
C TRP A 133 -9.95 3.53 2.41
N GLU A 134 -10.19 2.33 1.89
CA GLU A 134 -11.54 1.78 1.68
C GLU A 134 -12.30 1.69 3.00
N LEU A 135 -11.65 1.23 4.08
CA LEU A 135 -12.25 1.18 5.41
C LEU A 135 -12.62 2.57 5.93
N VAL A 136 -11.70 3.54 5.82
CA VAL A 136 -11.92 4.90 6.33
C VAL A 136 -12.95 5.65 5.46
N SER A 137 -12.89 5.48 4.14
CA SER A 137 -13.79 6.06 3.15
C SER A 137 -15.22 5.52 3.32
N ALA A 138 -15.38 4.21 3.51
CA ALA A 138 -16.69 3.61 3.79
C ALA A 138 -17.33 4.19 5.06
N ARG A 139 -16.52 4.40 6.11
CA ARG A 139 -16.98 5.05 7.34
C ARG A 139 -17.40 6.50 7.09
N ARG A 140 -16.58 7.30 6.40
CA ARG A 140 -16.90 8.69 6.05
C ARG A 140 -18.18 8.78 5.22
N SER A 141 -18.32 7.91 4.22
CA SER A 141 -19.50 7.82 3.36
C SER A 141 -20.77 7.53 4.18
N TRP A 142 -20.69 6.59 5.13
CA TRP A 142 -21.81 6.30 6.03
C TRP A 142 -22.16 7.49 6.93
N GLU A 143 -21.16 8.11 7.56
CA GLU A 143 -21.35 9.30 8.43
C GLU A 143 -21.98 10.46 7.64
N LEU A 144 -21.51 10.67 6.40
CA LEU A 144 -22.00 11.71 5.50
C LEU A 144 -23.45 11.45 5.07
N SER A 145 -23.81 10.20 4.72
CA SER A 145 -25.18 9.82 4.38
C SER A 145 -26.12 10.01 5.56
N SER A 146 -25.74 9.55 6.75
CA SER A 146 -26.55 9.70 7.97
C SER A 146 -26.78 11.18 8.32
N LEU A 147 -25.74 12.02 8.18
CA LEU A 147 -25.87 13.45 8.39
C LEU A 147 -26.76 14.11 7.34
N LYS A 148 -26.65 13.71 6.07
CA LYS A 148 -27.52 14.19 4.98
C LYS A 148 -28.98 13.92 5.28
N GLU A 149 -29.33 12.68 5.61
CA GLU A 149 -30.69 12.27 5.96
C GLU A 149 -31.24 13.07 7.15
N THR A 150 -30.40 13.32 8.15
CA THR A 150 -30.78 14.12 9.33
C THR A 150 -31.08 15.57 8.95
N CYS A 151 -30.24 16.18 8.12
CA CYS A 151 -30.44 17.54 7.63
C CYS A 151 -31.70 17.67 6.75
N GLU A 152 -31.94 16.70 5.87
CA GLU A 152 -33.14 16.65 5.03
C GLU A 152 -34.40 16.52 5.88
N ALA A 153 -34.39 15.64 6.90
CA ALA A 153 -35.50 15.49 7.84
C ALA A 153 -35.79 16.80 8.61
N ALA A 154 -34.73 17.48 9.08
CA ALA A 154 -34.87 18.76 9.78
C ALA A 154 -35.44 19.86 8.88
N LEU A 155 -34.96 19.98 7.64
CA LEU A 155 -35.50 20.93 6.66
C LEU A 155 -36.97 20.65 6.34
N ASN A 156 -37.33 19.37 6.16
CA ASN A 156 -38.71 18.98 5.89
C ASN A 156 -39.63 19.28 7.08
N GLN A 157 -39.18 19.04 8.32
CA GLN A 157 -39.93 19.39 9.52
C GLN A 157 -40.09 20.91 9.65
N GLN A 158 -39.04 21.68 9.38
CA GLN A 158 -39.10 23.13 9.40
C GLN A 158 -40.09 23.65 8.35
N CYS A 159 -40.04 23.15 7.12
CA CYS A 159 -40.98 23.50 6.07
C CYS A 159 -42.43 23.20 6.48
N ALA A 160 -42.69 22.04 7.12
CA ALA A 160 -44.02 21.70 7.62
C ALA A 160 -44.52 22.68 8.69
N LEU A 161 -43.64 23.12 9.59
CA LEU A 161 -43.97 24.12 10.62
C LEU A 161 -44.21 25.51 10.01
N ASP A 162 -43.40 25.93 9.05
CA ASP A 162 -43.54 27.23 8.39
C ASP A 162 -44.86 27.29 7.60
N MET A 163 -45.19 26.24 6.82
CA MET A 163 -46.48 26.12 6.12
C MET A 163 -47.70 26.15 7.06
N SER A 164 -47.55 25.74 8.32
CA SER A 164 -48.63 25.83 9.32
C SER A 164 -48.82 27.23 9.91
N ARG A 165 -47.85 28.14 9.73
CA ARG A 165 -47.79 29.46 10.39
C ARG A 165 -48.09 30.65 9.48
N THR A 166 -47.91 30.53 8.16
CA THR A 166 -48.03 31.63 7.21
C THR A 166 -49.20 31.46 6.23
N GLU A 167 -49.94 32.54 5.95
CA GLU A 167 -50.92 32.65 4.85
C GLU A 167 -50.25 32.96 3.49
N GLU A 168 -48.94 32.76 3.37
CA GLU A 168 -48.19 32.97 2.12
C GLU A 168 -48.63 31.99 1.02
N SER A 169 -48.47 32.40 -0.24
CA SER A 169 -48.70 31.54 -1.41
C SER A 169 -47.89 30.25 -1.27
N SER A 170 -48.61 29.12 -1.23
CA SER A 170 -48.02 27.77 -1.04
C SER A 170 -46.86 27.49 -2.02
N ASP A 171 -46.95 28.07 -3.21
CA ASP A 171 -46.01 27.82 -4.31
C ASP A 171 -44.64 28.46 -4.07
N GLU A 172 -44.57 29.68 -3.52
CA GLU A 172 -43.29 30.36 -3.26
C GLU A 172 -42.52 29.70 -2.13
N ALA A 173 -43.22 29.30 -1.05
CA ALA A 173 -42.64 28.56 0.06
C ALA A 173 -42.11 27.19 -0.37
N TYR A 174 -42.87 26.49 -1.23
CA TYR A 174 -42.46 25.19 -1.80
C TYR A 174 -41.23 25.32 -2.70
N ILE A 175 -41.16 26.36 -3.53
CA ILE A 175 -39.98 26.67 -4.36
C ILE A 175 -38.77 26.94 -3.47
N ALA A 176 -38.91 27.79 -2.44
CA ALA A 176 -37.82 28.12 -1.53
C ALA A 176 -37.29 26.88 -0.77
N HIS A 177 -38.18 25.99 -0.31
CA HIS A 177 -37.80 24.72 0.31
C HIS A 177 -37.05 23.80 -0.65
N THR A 178 -37.55 23.66 -1.87
CA THR A 178 -36.92 22.86 -2.92
C THR A 178 -35.51 23.36 -3.23
N GLU A 179 -35.30 24.67 -3.30
CA GLU A 179 -33.97 25.26 -3.52
C GLU A 179 -33.02 25.03 -2.34
N ARG A 180 -33.53 25.02 -1.09
CA ARG A 180 -32.73 24.65 0.09
C ARG A 180 -32.30 23.18 0.05
N LEU A 181 -33.19 22.26 -0.33
CA LEU A 181 -32.85 20.84 -0.49
C LEU A 181 -31.79 20.64 -1.58
N LYS A 182 -31.93 21.29 -2.74
CA LYS A 182 -30.89 21.26 -3.79
C LYS A 182 -29.57 21.84 -3.32
N ALA A 183 -29.59 22.92 -2.53
CA ALA A 183 -28.38 23.49 -1.96
C ALA A 183 -27.70 22.52 -0.98
N LEU A 184 -28.49 21.83 -0.15
CA LEU A 184 -28.01 20.79 0.75
C LEU A 184 -27.36 19.66 -0.04
N GLU A 185 -28.03 19.15 -1.07
CA GLU A 185 -27.51 18.09 -1.94
C GLU A 185 -26.14 18.45 -2.52
N ARG A 186 -25.99 19.67 -3.09
CA ARG A 186 -24.70 20.14 -3.62
C ARG A 186 -23.59 20.17 -2.57
N VAL A 187 -23.90 20.51 -1.31
CA VAL A 187 -22.91 20.51 -0.22
C VAL A 187 -22.42 19.09 0.05
N PHE A 188 -23.33 18.13 0.14
CA PHE A 188 -22.98 16.73 0.39
C PHE A 188 -22.31 16.06 -0.80
N GLU A 189 -22.71 16.36 -2.04
CA GLU A 189 -22.02 15.90 -3.25
C GLU A 189 -20.57 16.38 -3.29
N LYS A 190 -20.33 17.66 -2.98
CA LYS A 190 -18.99 18.23 -2.91
C LYS A 190 -18.16 17.61 -1.78
N ALA A 191 -18.77 17.34 -0.62
CA ALA A 191 -18.09 16.68 0.49
C ALA A 191 -17.72 15.22 0.18
N ALA A 192 -18.49 14.54 -0.67
CA ALA A 192 -18.23 13.16 -1.10
C ALA A 192 -17.21 13.03 -2.25
N GLU A 193 -16.81 14.15 -2.87
CA GLU A 193 -16.00 14.15 -4.10
C GLU A 193 -14.62 13.51 -3.90
N GLU A 194 -13.95 13.77 -2.78
CA GLU A 194 -12.62 13.22 -2.47
C GLU A 194 -12.64 11.69 -2.29
N ASP A 195 -13.78 11.16 -1.86
CA ASP A 195 -14.02 9.73 -1.62
C ASP A 195 -14.55 8.98 -2.83
N LYS A 196 -14.70 9.66 -3.97
CA LYS A 196 -15.18 9.07 -5.22
C LYS A 196 -13.99 8.65 -6.09
N PRO A 197 -13.74 7.35 -6.31
CA PRO A 197 -12.73 6.91 -7.25
C PRO A 197 -13.05 7.38 -8.67
N THR A 198 -12.07 7.97 -9.33
CA THR A 198 -12.15 8.42 -10.72
C THR A 198 -11.00 7.84 -11.54
N GLU A 199 -10.71 8.40 -12.71
CA GLU A 199 -9.55 8.00 -13.50
C GLU A 199 -8.30 8.75 -13.05
N VAL A 200 -7.19 8.02 -12.95
CA VAL A 200 -5.87 8.64 -12.71
C VAL A 200 -5.49 9.45 -13.96
N PRO A 201 -5.05 10.71 -13.82
CA PRO A 201 -4.63 11.51 -14.96
C PRO A 201 -3.54 10.80 -15.78
N GLY A 202 -3.73 10.69 -17.10
CA GLY A 202 -2.85 9.89 -17.96
C GLY A 202 -1.38 10.32 -17.95
N TYR A 203 -1.07 11.58 -17.63
CA TYR A 203 0.32 12.05 -17.49
C TYR A 203 1.04 11.53 -16.23
N LEU A 204 0.30 10.94 -15.28
CA LEU A 204 0.83 10.22 -14.13
C LEU A 204 0.95 8.70 -14.38
N CYS A 205 0.53 8.24 -15.56
CA CYS A 205 0.54 6.83 -15.94
C CYS A 205 1.64 6.53 -16.94
N CYS A 206 2.18 5.31 -16.85
CA CYS A 206 3.17 4.84 -17.82
C CYS A 206 2.51 4.42 -19.13
N ASN A 207 3.08 4.84 -20.26
CA ASN A 207 2.63 4.44 -21.59
C ASN A 207 2.74 2.94 -21.91
N ILE A 208 3.47 2.16 -21.11
CA ILE A 208 3.61 0.70 -21.28
C ILE A 208 2.66 -0.04 -20.36
N THR A 209 2.70 0.25 -19.05
CA THR A 209 1.87 -0.48 -18.07
C THR A 209 0.44 0.04 -18.00
N LEU A 210 0.20 1.28 -18.45
CA LEU A 210 -1.06 2.03 -18.28
C LEU A 210 -1.45 2.26 -16.81
N GLU A 211 -0.52 2.00 -15.89
CA GLU A 211 -0.69 2.21 -14.46
C GLU A 211 0.06 3.46 -14.00
N ILE A 212 -0.32 3.98 -12.83
CA ILE A 212 0.37 5.10 -12.18
C ILE A 212 1.86 4.77 -11.96
N PHE A 213 2.76 5.73 -12.19
CA PHE A 213 4.20 5.49 -12.05
C PHE A 213 4.59 5.13 -10.61
N ARG A 214 5.49 4.16 -10.46
CA ARG A 214 6.05 3.68 -9.19
C ARG A 214 7.52 4.07 -9.06
N ASP A 215 8.28 3.85 -10.13
CA ASP A 215 9.68 4.22 -10.28
C ASP A 215 9.92 4.82 -11.67
N PRO A 216 9.42 6.05 -11.91
CA PRO A 216 9.47 6.68 -13.22
C PRO A 216 10.91 6.98 -13.64
N VAL A 217 11.24 6.66 -14.90
CA VAL A 217 12.49 7.00 -15.57
C VAL A 217 12.20 7.74 -16.87
N ILE A 218 13.01 8.74 -17.19
CA ILE A 218 12.91 9.50 -18.42
C ILE A 218 13.98 9.03 -19.43
N SER A 219 13.55 8.82 -20.68
CA SER A 219 14.43 8.53 -21.80
C SER A 219 15.09 9.81 -22.34
N PRO A 220 16.21 9.72 -23.09
CA PRO A 220 16.81 10.87 -23.76
C PRO A 220 15.85 11.61 -24.72
N SER A 221 14.84 10.92 -25.23
CA SER A 221 13.78 11.48 -26.07
C SER A 221 12.73 12.27 -25.28
N GLY A 222 12.86 12.34 -23.94
CA GLY A 222 11.96 13.09 -23.06
C GLY A 222 10.71 12.33 -22.61
N VAL A 223 10.58 11.04 -22.95
CA VAL A 223 9.41 10.23 -22.59
C VAL A 223 9.66 9.52 -21.26
N THR A 224 8.67 9.54 -20.36
CA THR A 224 8.75 8.87 -19.06
C THR A 224 8.10 7.49 -19.10
N TYR A 225 8.77 6.51 -18.50
CA TYR A 225 8.34 5.12 -18.40
C TYR A 225 8.50 4.58 -16.98
N GLU A 226 7.77 3.53 -16.66
CA GLU A 226 8.05 2.71 -15.48
C GLU A 226 9.36 1.96 -15.71
N ARG A 227 10.30 2.01 -14.75
CA ARG A 227 11.66 1.49 -14.93
C ARG A 227 11.63 0.01 -15.31
N ALA A 228 10.87 -0.80 -14.59
CA ALA A 228 10.78 -2.23 -14.83
C ALA A 228 10.29 -2.52 -16.27
N ALA A 229 9.23 -1.82 -16.70
CA ALA A 229 8.62 -2.01 -18.01
C ALA A 229 9.53 -1.61 -19.18
N ILE A 230 10.21 -0.46 -19.09
CA ILE A 230 11.13 -0.05 -20.17
C ILE A 230 12.37 -0.94 -20.23
N LEU A 231 12.92 -1.37 -19.09
CA LEU A 231 14.06 -2.28 -19.08
C LEU A 231 13.70 -3.65 -19.67
N GLU A 232 12.49 -4.15 -19.38
CA GLU A 232 11.98 -5.38 -19.98
C GLU A 232 11.79 -5.24 -21.50
N HIS A 233 11.19 -4.14 -21.98
CA HIS A 233 11.06 -3.84 -23.40
C HIS A 233 12.42 -3.80 -24.11
N LEU A 234 13.39 -3.06 -23.55
CA LEU A 234 14.74 -2.93 -24.14
C LEU A 234 15.48 -4.27 -24.20
N LYS A 235 15.14 -5.21 -23.30
CA LYS A 235 15.70 -6.57 -23.26
C LYS A 235 14.99 -7.54 -24.21
N LYS A 236 13.66 -7.51 -24.27
CA LYS A 236 12.85 -8.51 -25.00
C LYS A 236 12.50 -8.11 -26.42
N VAL A 237 12.26 -6.82 -26.67
CA VAL A 237 11.75 -6.30 -27.94
C VAL A 237 12.88 -5.67 -28.74
N GLY A 238 13.63 -4.74 -28.12
CA GLY A 238 14.77 -4.13 -28.77
C GLY A 238 15.17 -2.80 -28.13
N LYS A 239 16.41 -2.37 -28.40
CA LYS A 239 17.04 -1.18 -27.81
C LYS A 239 16.58 0.13 -28.49
N PHE A 240 15.27 0.38 -28.47
CA PHE A 240 14.66 1.58 -29.02
C PHE A 240 13.49 2.06 -28.15
N ASP A 241 13.23 3.36 -28.17
CA ASP A 241 12.11 4.01 -27.49
C ASP A 241 10.77 3.47 -28.02
N PRO A 242 9.88 2.94 -27.16
CA PRO A 242 8.59 2.40 -27.60
C PRO A 242 7.73 3.40 -28.39
N ILE A 243 7.87 4.69 -28.11
CA ILE A 243 7.05 5.76 -28.68
C ILE A 243 7.78 6.44 -29.85
N THR A 244 8.98 6.98 -29.61
CA THR A 244 9.72 7.77 -30.63
C THR A 244 10.49 6.91 -31.62
N ARG A 245 10.70 5.62 -31.30
CA ARG A 245 11.51 4.66 -32.07
C ARG A 245 12.99 5.01 -32.19
N GLU A 246 13.45 6.02 -31.45
CA GLU A 246 14.87 6.37 -31.38
C GLU A 246 15.66 5.28 -30.64
N LYS A 247 16.94 5.10 -30.98
CA LYS A 247 17.79 4.11 -30.29
C LYS A 247 18.04 4.56 -28.85
N ILE A 248 17.77 3.67 -27.90
CA ILE A 248 18.02 3.92 -26.47
C ILE A 248 19.11 2.98 -25.96
N ASP A 249 20.09 3.57 -25.29
CA ASP A 249 20.98 2.85 -24.40
C ASP A 249 20.36 2.80 -22.99
N PRO A 250 20.12 1.60 -22.40
CA PRO A 250 19.54 1.48 -21.06
C PRO A 250 20.27 2.30 -19.98
N SER A 251 21.58 2.52 -20.13
CA SER A 251 22.38 3.32 -19.19
C SER A 251 22.02 4.81 -19.18
N LYS A 252 21.32 5.30 -20.20
CA LYS A 252 20.90 6.70 -20.32
C LYS A 252 19.52 6.97 -19.72
N LEU A 253 18.86 5.97 -19.14
CA LEU A 253 17.61 6.16 -18.42
C LEU A 253 17.89 6.86 -17.08
N VAL A 254 17.30 8.03 -16.88
CA VAL A 254 17.49 8.83 -15.66
C VAL A 254 16.23 8.75 -14.80
N PRO A 255 16.32 8.59 -13.46
CA PRO A 255 15.15 8.70 -12.60
C PRO A 255 14.44 10.04 -12.78
N ASN A 256 13.14 10.03 -13.05
CA ASN A 256 12.33 11.23 -13.17
C ASN A 256 11.74 11.61 -11.81
N LEU A 257 12.54 12.31 -10.99
CA LEU A 257 12.16 12.68 -9.63
C LEU A 257 10.93 13.61 -9.59
N ALA A 258 10.77 14.49 -10.59
CA ALA A 258 9.62 15.38 -10.66
C ALA A 258 8.30 14.62 -10.82
N ILE A 259 8.24 13.63 -11.72
CA ILE A 259 7.06 12.77 -11.87
C ILE A 259 6.84 11.91 -10.61
N LYS A 260 7.93 11.43 -9.98
CA LYS A 260 7.84 10.67 -8.74
C LYS A 260 7.21 11.48 -7.60
N GLU A 261 7.60 12.73 -7.44
CA GLU A 261 7.03 13.66 -6.46
C GLU A 261 5.58 14.03 -6.80
N ALA A 262 5.28 14.27 -8.08
CA ALA A 262 3.92 14.55 -8.54
C ALA A 262 2.97 13.38 -8.26
N VAL A 263 3.40 12.14 -8.52
CA VAL A 263 2.63 10.94 -8.18
C VAL A 263 2.46 10.80 -6.67
N ALA A 264 3.51 11.04 -5.87
CA ALA A 264 3.41 10.97 -4.41
C ALA A 264 2.38 11.97 -3.87
N ALA A 265 2.42 13.22 -4.32
CA ALA A 265 1.45 14.25 -3.93
C ALA A 265 0.03 13.93 -4.40
N TYR A 266 -0.12 13.32 -5.58
CA TYR A 266 -1.41 12.85 -6.07
C TYR A 266 -1.98 11.74 -5.19
N LEU A 267 -1.17 10.72 -4.87
CA LEU A 267 -1.56 9.57 -4.06
C LEU A 267 -1.87 9.93 -2.60
N GLU A 268 -1.29 11.01 -2.07
CA GLU A 268 -1.62 11.54 -0.74
C GLU A 268 -3.06 12.06 -0.69
N LYS A 269 -3.54 12.68 -1.78
CA LYS A 269 -4.92 13.19 -1.90
C LYS A 269 -5.91 12.16 -2.40
N HIS A 270 -5.45 11.23 -3.23
CA HIS A 270 -6.27 10.26 -3.94
C HIS A 270 -5.81 8.84 -3.62
N VAL A 271 -5.92 8.43 -2.36
CA VAL A 271 -5.42 7.13 -1.89
C VAL A 271 -6.11 5.95 -2.61
N TRP A 272 -7.33 6.14 -3.11
CA TRP A 272 -8.01 5.15 -3.97
C TRP A 272 -7.20 4.79 -5.23
N ALA A 273 -6.30 5.68 -5.69
CA ALA A 273 -5.46 5.45 -6.86
C ALA A 273 -4.30 4.46 -6.60
N TYR A 274 -4.15 3.96 -5.36
CA TYR A 274 -3.31 2.79 -5.07
C TYR A 274 -3.92 1.47 -5.57
N LYS A 275 -5.17 1.46 -6.06
CA LYS A 275 -5.81 0.27 -6.59
C LYS A 275 -5.01 -0.31 -7.77
N LEU A 276 -4.52 -1.52 -7.59
CA LEU A 276 -3.75 -2.27 -8.58
C LEU A 276 -4.65 -3.17 -9.40
N GLY A 277 -4.64 -3.03 -10.74
CA GLY A 277 -5.36 -3.89 -11.67
C GLY A 277 -6.88 -3.85 -11.50
N CYS A 278 -7.59 -3.38 -12.53
CA CYS A 278 -9.01 -3.72 -12.70
C CYS A 278 -9.14 -5.11 -13.32
#